data_AF-A0A932JNQ7-F1
#
_entry.id   AF-A0A932JNQ7-F1
#
_cell.length_a   1.000
_cell.length_b   1.000
_cell.length_c   1.000
_cell.angle_alpha   90.00
_cell.angle_beta   90.00
_cell.angle_gamma   90.00
#
_symmetry.space_group_name_H-M   'P 1'
#
loop_
_entity.id
_entity.type
_entity.pdbx_description
1 polymer ?
#
loop_
_entity_poly.entity_id
_entity_poly.type
_entity_poly.pdbx_seq_one_letter_code
_entity_poly.pdbx_strand_id
1 'polypeptide(L)'
;MKYWVYMQGEVPGSYEPGELAAMPDFAQTSMVCPAEGEAGERNWQRAGQFPEIVEAINQAAKPSPLIGAQAQDAAASMADFVPRSSSDVFNDAGARIFAHVTELMKELENRREERALTQSLQRQVIELKNEVMAARERIKHLESQAALIPGYEDREKKLQDFLGSARSEIKEKDRSIGDLNRQVSALRQDVDRLSRSETSLSADLKHQAQIADDLSRKLAEKELALAKAFSLIRRLEEALGGLLPASAADGRREASAPQVQAAQPPLSAAKTPKPSAKIRSVLASEPPRSDAGQQGGQARSEPAKPLPYAAAEAGANPPKPETSPSNHSAFSSSMRSDERPDAFTLDSGTPEAPVPTPPEGKVKPVPVPVPWQDALQRISGLFREKE
;
A
#
# COMPACT_ATOMS: atom_id res chain seq x y z
N MET A 1 -12.53 13.02 46.96
CA MET A 1 -12.10 12.58 45.61
C MET A 1 -11.89 13.82 44.74
N LYS A 2 -10.89 13.86 43.84
CA LYS A 2 -10.70 15.01 42.94
C LYS A 2 -11.33 14.76 41.56
N TYR A 3 -11.80 15.83 40.92
CA TYR A 3 -12.47 15.76 39.63
C TYR A 3 -11.89 16.80 38.67
N TRP A 4 -11.72 16.42 37.41
CA TRP A 4 -11.41 17.31 36.30
C TRP A 4 -12.71 17.88 35.73
N VAL A 5 -12.72 19.16 35.37
CA VAL A 5 -13.89 19.83 34.78
C VAL A 5 -13.61 20.26 33.37
N TYR A 6 -14.59 20.11 32.49
CA TYR A 6 -14.55 20.69 31.15
C TYR A 6 -15.39 21.97 31.12
N MET A 7 -14.74 23.13 31.01
CA MET A 7 -15.38 24.44 30.93
C MET A 7 -14.76 25.26 29.80
N GLN A 8 -15.61 25.87 28.98
CA GLN A 8 -15.20 26.78 27.90
C GLN A 8 -14.17 26.20 26.91
N GLY A 9 -14.17 24.87 26.72
CA GLY A 9 -13.26 24.20 25.79
C GLY A 9 -11.93 23.74 26.40
N GLU A 10 -11.65 24.10 27.66
CA GLU A 10 -10.41 23.79 28.36
C GLU A 10 -10.66 22.92 29.62
N VAL A 11 -9.59 22.28 30.08
CA VAL A 11 -9.57 21.47 31.31
C VAL A 11 -8.59 22.12 32.28
N PRO A 12 -9.06 23.03 33.15
CA PRO A 12 -8.18 23.91 33.94
C PRO A 12 -7.43 23.20 35.08
N GLY A 13 -7.85 21.98 35.45
CA GLY A 13 -7.18 21.19 36.48
C GLY A 13 -8.10 20.22 37.20
N SER A 14 -7.58 19.58 38.24
CA SER A 14 -8.35 18.73 39.16
C SER A 14 -8.72 19.50 40.43
N TYR A 15 -9.99 19.45 40.83
CA TYR A 15 -10.54 20.18 41.96
C TYR A 15 -11.26 19.27 42.94
N GLU A 16 -11.40 19.69 44.19
CA GLU A 16 -12.28 19.03 45.16
C GLU A 16 -13.76 19.46 44.98
N PRO A 17 -14.76 18.63 45.36
CA PRO A 17 -16.18 18.94 45.17
C PRO A 17 -16.62 20.30 45.73
N GLY A 18 -16.04 20.73 46.86
CA GLY A 18 -16.31 22.04 47.45
C GLY A 18 -15.78 23.20 46.60
N GLU A 19 -14.61 23.05 45.99
CA GLU A 19 -14.01 24.04 45.09
C GLU A 19 -14.83 24.16 43.79
N LEU A 20 -15.34 23.03 43.29
CA LEU A 20 -16.23 23.00 42.13
C LEU A 20 -17.51 23.80 42.36
N ALA A 21 -18.14 23.62 43.52
CA ALA A 21 -19.38 24.31 43.87
C ALA A 21 -19.18 25.83 44.06
N ALA A 22 -17.95 26.28 44.34
CA ALA A 22 -17.61 27.70 44.45
C ALA A 22 -17.30 28.37 43.10
N MET A 23 -17.11 27.61 42.02
CA MET A 23 -16.80 28.19 40.72
C MET A 23 -18.03 28.86 40.09
N PRO A 24 -17.88 30.06 39.51
CA PRO A 24 -18.95 30.67 38.72
C PRO A 24 -19.24 29.77 37.50
N ASP A 25 -20.52 29.67 37.14
CA ASP A 25 -21.04 28.86 36.03
C ASP A 25 -20.93 27.32 36.18
N PHE A 26 -20.43 26.82 37.31
CA PHE A 26 -20.46 25.38 37.58
C PHE A 26 -21.86 24.94 38.01
N ALA A 27 -22.44 23.97 37.29
CA ALA A 27 -23.78 23.46 37.54
C ALA A 27 -23.81 21.92 37.49
N GLN A 28 -24.93 21.32 37.90
CA GLN A 28 -25.14 19.86 37.82
C GLN A 28 -25.05 19.32 36.37
N THR A 29 -25.20 20.18 35.37
CA THR A 29 -25.07 19.85 33.95
C THR A 29 -23.63 19.91 33.42
N SER A 30 -22.68 20.45 34.19
CA SER A 30 -21.28 20.55 33.79
C SER A 30 -20.64 19.17 33.65
N MET A 31 -19.72 19.01 32.70
CA MET A 31 -19.05 17.73 32.43
C MET A 31 -17.82 17.59 33.32
N VAL A 32 -17.74 16.48 34.04
CA VAL A 32 -16.65 16.17 34.98
C VAL A 32 -16.12 14.75 34.77
N CYS A 33 -14.85 14.54 35.11
CA CYS A 33 -14.19 13.24 35.07
C CYS A 33 -13.45 13.00 36.40
N PRO A 34 -13.64 11.85 37.08
CA PRO A 34 -12.86 11.51 38.27
C PRO A 34 -11.36 11.49 37.94
N ALA A 35 -10.53 12.04 38.83
CA ALA A 35 -9.07 12.06 38.65
C ALA A 35 -8.41 10.70 38.92
N GLU A 36 -9.09 9.83 39.67
CA GLU A 36 -8.66 8.45 39.95
C GLU A 36 -9.26 7.51 38.89
N GLY A 37 -8.54 7.33 37.79
CA GLY A 37 -8.87 6.41 36.70
C GLY A 37 -7.74 6.38 35.67
N GLU A 38 -7.51 5.25 35.01
CA GLU A 38 -6.57 5.19 33.90
C GLU A 38 -7.01 6.18 32.81
N ALA A 39 -6.14 7.12 32.46
CA ALA A 39 -6.41 8.22 31.53
C ALA A 39 -6.87 7.79 30.12
N GLY A 40 -6.89 6.47 29.85
CA GLY A 40 -7.32 5.86 28.59
C GLY A 40 -8.83 5.87 28.35
N GLU A 41 -9.65 5.89 29.40
CA GLU A 41 -11.11 5.91 29.27
C GLU A 41 -11.69 7.20 29.85
N ARG A 42 -11.80 8.20 28.99
CA ARG A 42 -12.37 9.52 29.26
C ARG A 42 -13.88 9.42 29.53
N ASN A 43 -14.25 8.87 30.68
CA ASN A 43 -15.63 8.76 31.17
C ASN A 43 -16.14 10.11 31.66
N TRP A 44 -16.24 11.08 30.75
CA TRP A 44 -16.85 12.36 31.03
C TRP A 44 -18.35 12.18 31.29
N GLN A 45 -18.77 12.48 32.51
CA GLN A 45 -20.15 12.37 32.95
C GLN A 45 -20.64 13.71 33.47
N ARG A 46 -21.96 13.89 33.57
CA ARG A 46 -22.53 15.11 34.14
C ARG A 46 -22.27 15.14 35.64
N ALA A 47 -21.94 16.32 36.18
CA ALA A 47 -21.68 16.55 37.60
C ALA A 47 -22.80 16.01 38.51
N GLY A 48 -24.06 16.06 38.05
CA GLY A 48 -25.22 15.53 38.77
C GLY A 48 -25.23 14.00 38.96
N GLN A 49 -24.37 13.24 38.28
CA GLN A 49 -24.24 11.78 38.49
C GLN A 49 -23.37 11.44 39.71
N PHE A 50 -22.63 12.40 40.26
CA PHE A 50 -21.76 12.20 41.42
C PHE A 50 -22.40 12.80 42.68
N PRO A 51 -22.79 11.98 43.68
CA PRO A 51 -23.51 12.45 44.86
C PRO A 51 -22.71 13.47 45.68
N GLU A 52 -21.39 13.31 45.75
CA GLU A 52 -20.47 14.22 46.46
C GLU A 52 -20.51 15.66 45.90
N ILE A 53 -20.64 15.82 44.58
CA ILE A 53 -20.69 17.13 43.92
C ILE A 53 -22.07 17.77 44.14
N VAL A 54 -23.15 16.97 44.08
CA VAL A 54 -24.51 17.43 44.33
C VAL A 54 -24.65 17.95 45.76
N GLU A 55 -24.09 17.25 46.75
CA GLU A 55 -24.06 17.71 48.14
C GLU A 55 -23.29 19.03 48.30
N ALA A 56 -22.14 19.18 47.65
CA ALA A 56 -21.35 20.42 47.70
C ALA A 56 -22.08 21.63 47.07
N ILE A 57 -22.74 21.44 45.92
CA ILE A 57 -23.56 22.48 45.28
C ILE A 57 -24.71 22.91 46.21
N ASN A 58 -25.38 21.95 46.85
CA ASN A 58 -26.49 22.23 47.76
C ASN A 58 -26.03 22.95 49.04
N GLN A 59 -24.80 22.68 49.51
CA GLN A 59 -24.21 23.38 50.64
C GLN A 59 -23.81 24.82 50.28
N ALA A 60 -23.25 25.04 49.09
CA ALA A 60 -22.87 26.37 48.59
C ALA A 60 -24.09 27.27 48.31
N ALA A 61 -25.22 26.69 47.90
CA ALA A 61 -26.46 27.42 47.66
C ALA A 61 -27.17 27.92 48.94
N LYS A 62 -26.67 27.61 50.14
CA LYS A 62 -27.25 28.06 51.40
C LYS A 62 -26.75 29.49 51.70
N PRO A 63 -27.56 30.54 51.51
CA PRO A 63 -27.09 31.92 51.60
C PRO A 63 -26.61 32.23 53.03
N SER A 64 -25.36 32.66 53.14
CA SER A 64 -24.77 33.10 54.39
C SER A 64 -25.35 34.49 54.77
N PRO A 65 -25.94 34.67 55.96
CA PRO A 65 -26.72 35.87 56.27
C PRO A 65 -25.83 36.99 56.82
N LEU A 66 -25.11 37.72 55.97
CA LEU A 66 -24.42 38.96 56.36
C LEU A 66 -24.43 39.97 55.21
N ILE A 67 -24.76 41.23 55.55
CA ILE A 67 -24.58 42.51 54.82
C ILE A 67 -25.90 43.22 54.48
N GLY A 68 -26.20 44.24 55.29
CA GLY A 68 -27.15 45.31 54.99
C GLY A 68 -26.78 46.55 55.80
N ALA A 69 -26.06 47.50 55.21
CA ALA A 69 -25.90 48.87 55.71
C ALA A 69 -25.17 49.74 54.67
N GLN A 70 -25.88 50.61 53.94
CA GLN A 70 -25.41 51.93 53.46
C GLN A 70 -26.47 52.59 52.57
N ALA A 71 -27.23 53.54 53.13
CA ALA A 71 -28.03 54.51 52.37
C ALA A 71 -28.53 55.64 53.28
N GLN A 72 -27.65 56.57 53.69
CA GLN A 72 -28.05 57.85 54.29
C GLN A 72 -26.96 58.89 53.99
N ASP A 73 -27.19 59.76 53.00
CA ASP A 73 -26.56 61.10 52.91
C ASP A 73 -27.17 61.87 51.73
N ALA A 74 -28.29 62.57 51.97
CA ALA A 74 -28.93 63.45 50.96
C ALA A 74 -29.83 64.55 51.57
N ALA A 75 -29.58 65.01 52.80
CA ALA A 75 -30.54 65.88 53.52
C ALA A 75 -29.94 67.14 54.17
N ALA A 76 -28.98 67.82 53.54
CA ALA A 76 -28.42 69.07 54.07
C ALA A 76 -28.09 70.10 52.97
N SER A 77 -29.09 70.80 52.42
CA SER A 77 -28.84 71.97 51.56
C SER A 77 -29.99 73.00 51.52
N MET A 78 -30.60 73.37 52.65
CA MET A 78 -31.65 74.42 52.68
C MET A 78 -31.61 75.36 53.89
N ALA A 79 -30.43 75.79 54.32
CA ALA A 79 -30.34 76.88 55.30
C ALA A 79 -29.08 77.73 55.04
N ASP A 80 -29.24 78.88 54.38
CA ASP A 80 -28.62 80.15 54.75
C ASP A 80 -28.81 81.22 53.66
N PHE A 81 -29.62 82.24 53.96
CA PHE A 81 -29.78 83.45 53.15
C PHE A 81 -29.42 84.66 54.01
N VAL A 82 -28.12 84.96 54.11
CA VAL A 82 -27.56 86.15 54.76
C VAL A 82 -27.24 87.19 53.68
N PRO A 83 -27.55 88.49 53.87
CA PRO A 83 -27.30 89.53 52.87
C PRO A 83 -25.79 89.71 52.66
N ARG A 84 -25.32 89.26 51.50
CA ARG A 84 -23.90 89.26 51.10
C ARG A 84 -23.38 90.67 50.86
N SER A 85 -22.18 90.97 51.35
CA SER A 85 -21.46 92.19 51.01
C SER A 85 -21.07 92.16 49.52
N SER A 86 -20.88 93.32 48.88
CA SER A 86 -20.51 93.38 47.45
C SER A 86 -19.24 92.58 47.14
N SER A 87 -18.29 92.51 48.08
CA SER A 87 -17.09 91.67 47.99
C SER A 87 -17.39 90.16 47.97
N ASP A 88 -18.40 89.68 48.71
CA ASP A 88 -18.75 88.26 48.73
C ASP A 88 -19.41 87.81 47.43
N VAL A 89 -20.12 88.71 46.76
CA VAL A 89 -20.69 88.45 45.43
C VAL A 89 -19.59 88.28 44.38
N PHE A 90 -18.53 89.09 44.44
CA PHE A 90 -17.37 88.93 43.55
C PHE A 90 -16.58 87.65 43.83
N ASN A 91 -16.39 87.30 45.12
CA ASN A 91 -15.72 86.06 45.49
C ASN A 91 -16.53 84.81 45.11
N ASP A 92 -17.86 84.82 45.29
CA ASP A 92 -18.73 83.70 44.87
C ASP A 92 -18.83 83.61 43.33
N ALA A 93 -18.90 84.74 42.63
CA ALA A 93 -18.84 84.75 41.17
C ALA A 93 -17.49 84.19 40.68
N GLY A 94 -16.38 84.57 41.31
CA GLY A 94 -15.05 84.02 41.05
C GLY A 94 -15.00 82.51 41.27
N ALA A 95 -15.47 82.03 42.43
CA ALA A 95 -15.51 80.60 42.76
C ALA A 95 -16.36 79.80 41.76
N ARG A 96 -17.51 80.32 41.33
CA ARG A 96 -18.35 79.68 40.31
C ARG A 96 -17.68 79.64 38.95
N ILE A 97 -16.99 80.71 38.55
CA ILE A 97 -16.24 80.73 37.29
C ILE A 97 -15.11 79.69 37.34
N PHE A 98 -14.33 79.63 38.43
CA PHE A 98 -13.29 78.62 38.57
C PHE A 98 -13.86 77.21 38.60
N ALA A 99 -14.98 76.97 39.29
CA ALA A 99 -15.67 75.68 39.28
C ALA A 99 -16.06 75.29 37.84
N HIS A 100 -16.71 76.18 37.10
CA HIS A 100 -17.09 75.95 35.71
C HIS A 100 -15.88 75.72 34.79
N VAL A 101 -14.78 76.47 34.97
CA VAL A 101 -13.53 76.24 34.21
C VAL A 101 -12.93 74.87 34.54
N THR A 102 -12.92 74.46 35.81
CA THR A 102 -12.42 73.11 36.18
C THR A 102 -13.31 72.00 35.64
N GLU A 103 -14.63 72.20 35.61
CA GLU A 103 -15.58 71.29 34.97
C GLU A 103 -15.34 71.19 33.47
N LEU A 104 -15.14 72.33 32.79
CA LEU A 104 -14.82 72.36 31.36
C LEU A 104 -13.45 71.72 31.06
N MET A 105 -12.45 71.89 31.92
CA MET A 105 -11.16 71.20 31.80
C MET A 105 -11.32 69.68 31.94
N LYS A 106 -12.10 69.21 32.92
CA LYS A 106 -12.43 67.78 33.08
C LYS A 106 -13.20 67.25 31.88
N GLU A 107 -14.16 68.01 31.37
CA GLU A 107 -14.91 67.62 30.17
C GLU A 107 -14.00 67.52 28.95
N LEU A 108 -13.05 68.45 28.78
CA LEU A 108 -12.06 68.39 27.71
C LEU A 108 -11.09 67.22 27.87
N GLU A 109 -10.70 66.87 29.10
CA GLU A 109 -9.86 65.71 29.40
C GLU A 109 -10.61 64.41 29.11
N ASN A 110 -11.85 64.27 29.59
CA ASN A 110 -12.73 63.15 29.26
C ASN A 110 -12.90 62.99 27.74
N ARG A 111 -13.10 64.09 27.00
CA ARG A 111 -13.17 64.05 25.53
C ARG A 111 -11.85 63.62 24.87
N ARG A 112 -10.70 63.88 25.48
CA ARG A 112 -9.40 63.38 24.99
C ARG A 112 -9.25 61.90 25.26
N GLU A 113 -9.63 61.44 26.45
CA GLU A 113 -9.62 60.03 26.84
C GLU A 113 -10.57 59.20 25.96
N GLU A 114 -11.80 59.68 25.72
CA GLU A 114 -12.76 59.04 24.83
C GLU A 114 -12.23 58.89 23.39
N ARG A 115 -11.53 59.92 22.88
CA ARG A 115 -10.88 59.84 21.56
C ARG A 115 -9.73 58.85 21.57
N ALA A 116 -8.92 58.82 22.62
CA ALA A 116 -7.82 57.87 22.76
C ALA A 116 -8.34 56.42 22.83
N LEU A 117 -9.42 56.18 23.58
CA LEU A 117 -10.09 54.89 23.66
C LEU A 117 -10.66 54.48 22.30
N THR A 118 -11.35 55.39 21.61
CA THR A 118 -11.91 55.13 20.28
C THR A 118 -10.82 54.75 19.28
N GLN A 119 -9.67 55.44 19.31
CA GLN A 119 -8.52 55.10 18.46
C GLN A 119 -7.90 53.74 18.83
N SER A 120 -7.81 53.42 20.12
CA SER A 120 -7.34 52.10 20.59
C SER A 120 -8.25 50.98 20.11
N LEU A 121 -9.57 51.12 20.28
CA LEU A 121 -10.57 50.17 19.79
C LEU A 121 -10.52 50.03 18.26
N GLN A 122 -10.35 51.12 17.51
CA GLN A 122 -10.18 51.06 16.06
C GLN A 122 -8.95 50.25 15.65
N ARG A 123 -7.82 50.38 16.37
CA ARG A 123 -6.62 49.56 16.11
C ARG A 123 -6.88 48.08 16.38
N GLN A 124 -7.53 47.76 17.51
CA GLN A 124 -7.90 46.37 17.85
C GLN A 124 -8.86 45.76 16.81
N VAL A 125 -9.84 46.53 16.33
CA VAL A 125 -10.76 46.07 15.27
C VAL A 125 -10.02 45.80 13.96
N ILE A 126 -9.02 46.62 13.61
CA ILE A 126 -8.19 46.40 12.42
C ILE A 126 -7.33 45.14 12.59
N GLU A 127 -6.73 44.94 13.76
CA GLU A 127 -5.92 43.76 14.08
C GLU A 127 -6.75 42.47 13.99
N LEU A 128 -7.90 42.42 14.68
CA LEU A 128 -8.82 41.28 14.62
C LEU A 128 -9.33 41.03 13.19
N LYS A 129 -9.59 42.08 12.40
CA LYS A 129 -9.98 41.93 11.00
C LYS A 129 -8.87 41.28 10.18
N ASN A 130 -7.61 41.65 10.40
CA ASN A 130 -6.46 41.06 9.72
C ASN A 130 -6.26 39.60 10.14
N GLU A 131 -6.42 39.28 11.42
CA GLU A 131 -6.38 37.90 11.93
C GLU A 131 -7.47 37.02 11.31
N VAL A 132 -8.71 37.52 11.22
CA VAL A 132 -9.83 36.81 10.57
C VAL A 132 -9.53 36.59 9.08
N MET A 133 -8.94 37.56 8.39
CA MET A 133 -8.55 37.40 6.99
C MET A 133 -7.45 36.34 6.82
N ALA A 134 -6.41 36.37 7.66
CA ALA A 134 -5.36 35.36 7.65
C ALA A 134 -5.91 33.95 7.96
N ALA A 135 -6.83 33.84 8.92
CA ALA A 135 -7.51 32.58 9.23
C ALA A 135 -8.31 32.05 8.04
N ARG A 136 -9.03 32.92 7.32
CA ARG A 136 -9.78 32.55 6.10
C ARG A 136 -8.87 32.05 4.99
N GLU A 137 -7.72 32.68 4.77
CA GLU A 137 -6.74 32.22 3.78
C GLU A 137 -6.16 30.84 4.15
N ARG A 138 -5.87 30.61 5.44
CA ARG A 138 -5.42 29.31 5.94
C ARG A 138 -6.49 28.23 5.75
N ILE A 139 -7.76 28.53 6.04
CA ILE A 139 -8.88 27.61 5.81
C ILE A 139 -8.97 27.26 4.33
N LYS A 140 -8.94 28.25 3.44
CA LYS A 140 -8.96 28.02 1.98
C LYS A 140 -7.79 27.16 1.50
N HIS A 141 -6.60 27.35 2.07
CA HIS A 141 -5.45 26.50 1.76
C HIS A 141 -5.68 25.06 2.22
N LEU A 142 -6.16 24.84 3.44
CA LEU A 142 -6.48 23.51 3.96
C LEU A 142 -7.61 22.83 3.18
N GLU A 143 -8.64 23.58 2.74
CA GLU A 143 -9.69 23.07 1.86
C GLU A 143 -9.12 22.60 0.51
N SER A 144 -8.18 23.36 -0.07
CA SER A 144 -7.52 22.97 -1.32
C SER A 144 -6.66 21.70 -1.15
N GLN A 145 -6.04 21.51 0.02
CA GLN A 145 -5.30 20.29 0.33
C GLN A 145 -6.24 19.11 0.61
N ALA A 146 -7.36 19.34 1.32
CA ALA A 146 -8.35 18.32 1.60
C ALA A 146 -8.98 17.76 0.30
N ALA A 147 -9.12 18.60 -0.74
CA ALA A 147 -9.59 18.17 -2.05
C ALA A 147 -8.66 17.15 -2.74
N LEU A 148 -7.39 17.01 -2.31
CA LEU A 148 -6.46 16.02 -2.84
C LEU A 148 -6.61 14.64 -2.19
N ILE A 149 -7.24 14.54 -1.01
CA ILE A 149 -7.40 13.29 -0.25
C ILE A 149 -8.05 12.18 -1.09
N PRO A 150 -9.18 12.41 -1.80
CA PRO A 150 -9.80 11.37 -2.64
C PRO A 150 -8.87 10.83 -3.72
N GLY A 151 -7.99 11.67 -4.28
CA GLY A 151 -7.01 11.24 -5.28
C GLY A 151 -5.95 10.30 -4.71
N TYR A 152 -5.57 10.49 -3.44
CA TYR A 152 -4.67 9.57 -2.73
C TYR A 152 -5.38 8.26 -2.37
N GLU A 153 -6.65 8.32 -1.94
CA GLU A 153 -7.48 7.13 -1.65
C GLU A 153 -7.67 6.26 -2.90
N ASP A 154 -7.98 6.87 -4.05
CA ASP A 154 -8.10 6.16 -5.33
C ASP A 154 -6.78 5.49 -5.75
N ARG A 155 -5.66 6.18 -5.53
CA ARG A 155 -4.33 5.62 -5.81
C ARG A 155 -4.00 4.46 -4.87
N GLU A 156 -4.34 4.59 -3.59
CA GLU A 156 -4.16 3.52 -2.61
C GLU A 156 -4.99 2.30 -3.00
N LYS A 157 -6.27 2.49 -3.35
CA LYS A 157 -7.14 1.40 -3.82
C LYS A 157 -6.57 0.69 -5.05
N LYS A 158 -6.08 1.43 -6.04
CA LYS A 158 -5.42 0.85 -7.22
C LYS A 158 -4.18 0.04 -6.85
N LEU A 159 -3.37 0.51 -5.89
CA LEU A 159 -2.21 -0.22 -5.40
C LEU A 159 -2.62 -1.49 -4.63
N GLN A 160 -3.68 -1.43 -3.84
CA GLN A 160 -4.24 -2.59 -3.14
C GLN A 160 -4.75 -3.65 -4.13
N ASP A 161 -5.48 -3.23 -5.17
CA ASP A 161 -5.97 -4.12 -6.24
C ASP A 161 -4.81 -4.76 -7.02
N PHE A 162 -3.77 -3.98 -7.32
CA PHE A 162 -2.55 -4.48 -7.97
C PHE A 162 -1.82 -5.50 -7.09
N LEU A 163 -1.65 -5.21 -5.80
CA LEU A 163 -1.04 -6.15 -4.84
C LEU A 163 -1.89 -7.43 -4.69
N GLY A 164 -3.22 -7.32 -4.71
CA GLY A 164 -4.14 -8.46 -4.69
C GLY A 164 -3.98 -9.34 -5.93
N SER A 165 -3.83 -8.72 -7.10
CA SER A 165 -3.59 -9.41 -8.37
C SER A 165 -2.24 -10.12 -8.39
N ALA A 166 -1.16 -9.43 -8.01
CA ALA A 166 0.18 -10.00 -7.92
C ALA A 166 0.26 -11.17 -6.93
N ARG A 167 -0.41 -11.07 -5.77
CA ARG A 167 -0.51 -12.17 -4.79
C ARG A 167 -1.25 -13.38 -5.36
N SER A 168 -2.26 -13.16 -6.19
CA SER A 168 -3.02 -14.24 -6.82
C SER A 168 -2.19 -14.94 -7.90
N GLU A 169 -1.42 -14.18 -8.68
CA GLU A 169 -0.49 -14.72 -9.67
C GLU A 169 0.61 -15.56 -9.01
N ILE A 170 1.22 -15.08 -7.91
CA ILE A 170 2.22 -15.86 -7.15
C ILE A 170 1.63 -17.19 -6.68
N LYS A 171 0.41 -17.19 -6.12
CA LYS A 171 -0.28 -18.42 -5.70
C LYS A 171 -0.53 -19.39 -6.87
N GLU A 172 -0.84 -18.88 -8.05
CA GLU A 172 -1.00 -19.71 -9.25
C GLU A 172 0.33 -20.31 -9.70
N LYS A 173 1.41 -19.52 -9.72
CA LYS A 173 2.76 -20.01 -10.03
C LYS A 173 3.22 -21.05 -9.01
N ASP A 174 2.96 -20.86 -7.71
CA ASP A 174 3.29 -21.83 -6.67
C ASP A 174 2.57 -23.17 -6.87
N ARG A 175 1.29 -23.13 -7.26
CA ARG A 175 0.54 -24.35 -7.61
C ARG A 175 1.16 -25.04 -8.83
N SER A 176 1.47 -24.27 -9.88
CA SER A 176 2.12 -24.80 -11.08
C SER A 176 3.49 -25.41 -10.78
N ILE A 177 4.30 -24.80 -9.91
CA ILE A 177 5.59 -25.35 -9.45
C ILE A 177 5.35 -26.65 -8.67
N GLY A 178 4.34 -26.68 -7.80
CA GLY A 178 3.94 -27.88 -7.07
C GLY A 178 3.59 -29.05 -8.00
N ASP A 179 2.83 -28.79 -9.06
CA ASP A 179 2.44 -29.81 -10.04
C ASP A 179 3.63 -30.29 -10.89
N LEU A 180 4.50 -29.38 -11.34
CA LEU A 180 5.74 -29.73 -12.04
C LEU A 180 6.66 -30.58 -11.16
N ASN A 181 6.80 -30.27 -9.88
CA ASN A 181 7.60 -31.08 -8.95
C ASN A 181 7.03 -32.49 -8.77
N ARG A 182 5.70 -32.64 -8.72
CA ARG A 182 5.04 -33.96 -8.71
C ARG A 182 5.33 -34.74 -9.98
N GLN A 183 5.26 -34.09 -11.16
CA GLN A 183 5.58 -34.72 -12.44
C GLN A 183 7.05 -35.15 -12.52
N VAL A 184 7.99 -34.29 -12.10
CA VAL A 184 9.42 -34.63 -12.04
C VAL A 184 9.67 -35.81 -11.10
N SER A 185 8.98 -35.86 -9.95
CA SER A 185 9.08 -37.00 -9.02
C SER A 185 8.56 -38.30 -9.63
N ALA A 186 7.41 -38.27 -10.33
CA ALA A 186 6.86 -39.43 -11.02
C ALA A 186 7.79 -39.93 -12.13
N LEU A 187 8.32 -39.03 -12.96
CA LEU A 187 9.28 -39.37 -14.01
C LEU A 187 10.57 -39.98 -13.45
N ARG A 188 11.07 -39.47 -12.31
CA ARG A 188 12.22 -40.08 -11.62
C ARG A 188 11.94 -41.53 -11.21
N GLN A 189 10.76 -41.79 -10.63
CA GLN A 189 10.36 -43.16 -10.26
C GLN A 189 10.25 -44.08 -11.47
N ASP A 190 9.74 -43.58 -12.60
CA ASP A 190 9.62 -44.37 -13.83
C ASP A 190 11.00 -44.64 -14.46
N VAL A 191 11.93 -43.68 -14.43
CA VAL A 191 13.33 -43.89 -14.82
C VAL A 191 13.99 -44.95 -13.95
N ASP A 192 13.80 -44.90 -12.63
CA ASP A 192 14.34 -45.92 -11.71
C ASP A 192 13.76 -47.32 -11.99
N ARG A 193 12.46 -47.41 -12.32
CA ARG A 193 11.80 -48.67 -12.72
C ARG A 193 12.37 -49.21 -14.03
N LEU A 194 12.51 -48.35 -15.03
CA LEU A 194 13.08 -48.74 -16.33
C LEU A 194 14.53 -49.19 -16.16
N SER A 195 15.34 -48.48 -15.37
CA SER A 195 16.72 -48.88 -15.07
C SER A 195 16.79 -50.26 -14.41
N ARG A 196 15.90 -50.58 -13.46
CA ARG A 196 15.80 -51.93 -12.86
C ARG A 196 15.36 -53.00 -13.86
N SER A 197 14.45 -52.67 -14.78
CA SER A 197 14.04 -53.60 -15.83
C SER A 197 15.17 -53.87 -16.83
N GLU A 198 15.95 -52.84 -17.16
CA GLU A 198 17.11 -52.96 -18.05
C GLU A 198 18.21 -53.83 -17.42
N THR A 199 18.50 -53.65 -16.13
CA THR A 199 19.49 -54.49 -15.43
C THR A 199 19.04 -55.95 -15.33
N SER A 200 17.74 -56.21 -15.12
CA SER A 200 17.16 -57.57 -15.15
C SER A 200 17.29 -58.20 -16.54
N LEU A 201 16.86 -57.50 -17.60
CA LEU A 201 16.95 -58.00 -18.97
C LEU A 201 18.40 -58.22 -19.41
N SER A 202 19.32 -57.36 -18.97
CA SER A 202 20.77 -57.54 -19.21
C SER A 202 21.29 -58.80 -18.53
N ALA A 203 20.85 -59.10 -17.31
CA ALA A 203 21.21 -60.33 -16.61
C ALA A 203 20.63 -61.57 -17.32
N ASP A 204 19.37 -61.51 -17.76
CA ASP A 204 18.72 -62.59 -18.52
C ASP A 204 19.41 -62.86 -19.86
N LEU A 205 19.80 -61.81 -20.60
CA LEU A 205 20.56 -61.94 -21.85
C LEU A 205 21.94 -62.57 -21.61
N LYS A 206 22.64 -62.18 -20.54
CA LYS A 206 23.91 -62.83 -20.16
C LYS A 206 23.71 -64.30 -19.82
N HIS A 207 22.63 -64.64 -19.12
CA HIS A 207 22.31 -66.03 -18.80
C HIS A 207 21.97 -66.85 -20.07
N GLN A 208 21.18 -66.28 -21.00
CA GLN A 208 20.89 -66.92 -22.28
C GLN A 208 22.14 -67.12 -23.13
N ALA A 209 23.05 -66.14 -23.16
CA ALA A 209 24.34 -66.28 -23.85
C ALA A 209 25.17 -67.43 -23.27
N GLN A 210 25.24 -67.56 -21.94
CA GLN A 210 25.92 -68.68 -21.27
C GLN A 210 25.29 -70.03 -21.63
N ILE A 211 23.96 -70.14 -21.63
CA ILE A 211 23.26 -71.37 -22.04
C ILE A 211 23.57 -71.70 -23.50
N ALA A 212 23.56 -70.69 -24.39
CA ALA A 212 23.87 -70.88 -25.81
C ALA A 212 25.32 -71.38 -26.00
N ASP A 213 26.28 -70.84 -25.26
CA ASP A 213 27.68 -71.28 -25.28
C ASP A 213 27.82 -72.73 -24.77
N ASP A 214 27.13 -73.09 -23.68
CA ASP A 214 27.13 -74.45 -23.14
C ASP A 214 26.52 -75.46 -24.10
N LEU A 215 25.41 -75.11 -24.75
CA LEU A 215 24.78 -75.96 -25.79
C LEU A 215 25.69 -76.08 -27.02
N SER A 216 26.33 -75.00 -27.44
CA SER A 216 27.29 -75.01 -28.56
C SER A 216 28.48 -75.91 -28.26
N ARG A 217 29.01 -75.87 -27.03
CA ARG A 217 30.08 -76.77 -26.58
C ARG A 217 29.64 -78.23 -26.59
N LYS A 218 28.47 -78.54 -26.03
CA LYS A 218 27.90 -79.92 -26.05
C LYS A 218 27.65 -80.42 -27.46
N LEU A 219 27.20 -79.56 -28.37
CA LEU A 219 26.99 -79.91 -29.77
C LEU A 219 28.32 -80.25 -30.44
N ALA A 220 29.36 -79.43 -30.27
CA ALA A 220 30.71 -79.72 -30.78
C ALA A 220 31.30 -81.03 -30.21
N GLU A 221 31.08 -81.33 -28.93
CA GLU A 221 31.48 -82.61 -28.32
C GLU A 221 30.76 -83.81 -28.98
N LYS A 222 29.46 -83.67 -29.27
CA LYS A 222 28.68 -84.71 -29.95
C LYS A 222 29.09 -84.87 -31.41
N GLU A 223 29.35 -83.78 -32.12
CA GLU A 223 29.89 -83.81 -33.49
C GLU A 223 31.25 -84.51 -33.53
N LEU A 224 32.14 -84.21 -32.58
CA LEU A 224 33.43 -84.89 -32.44
C LEU A 224 33.25 -86.39 -32.15
N ALA A 225 32.30 -86.76 -31.28
CA ALA A 225 31.99 -88.16 -30.97
C ALA A 225 31.43 -88.90 -32.20
N LEU A 226 30.55 -88.26 -32.99
CA LEU A 226 30.04 -88.80 -34.24
C LEU A 226 31.16 -88.98 -35.27
N ALA A 227 32.03 -87.99 -35.45
CA ALA A 227 33.18 -88.09 -36.34
C ALA A 227 34.09 -89.28 -35.96
N LYS A 228 34.34 -89.48 -34.66
CA LYS A 228 35.06 -90.67 -34.16
C LYS A 228 34.32 -91.97 -34.49
N ALA A 229 33.01 -92.04 -34.27
CA ALA A 229 32.21 -93.22 -34.60
C ALA A 229 32.23 -93.54 -36.10
N PHE A 230 32.08 -92.55 -36.98
CA PHE A 230 32.19 -92.74 -38.44
C PHE A 230 33.58 -93.23 -38.86
N SER A 231 34.65 -92.73 -38.22
CA SER A 231 36.01 -93.21 -38.49
C SER A 231 36.19 -94.69 -38.09
N LEU A 232 35.55 -95.13 -37.01
CA LEU A 232 35.56 -96.53 -36.58
C LEU A 232 34.76 -97.41 -37.54
N ILE A 233 33.57 -96.98 -37.95
CA ILE A 233 32.75 -97.68 -38.94
C ILE A 233 33.55 -97.88 -40.23
N ARG A 234 34.18 -96.82 -40.75
CA ARG A 234 35.00 -96.90 -41.95
C ARG A 234 36.16 -97.89 -41.83
N ARG A 235 36.85 -97.93 -40.67
CA ARG A 235 37.89 -98.93 -40.40
C ARG A 235 37.34 -100.36 -40.34
N LEU A 236 36.16 -100.54 -39.76
CA LEU A 236 35.49 -101.84 -39.70
C LEU A 236 35.03 -102.29 -41.09
N GLU A 237 34.51 -101.38 -41.92
CA GLU A 237 34.17 -101.63 -43.32
C GLU A 237 35.41 -102.01 -44.14
N GLU A 238 36.53 -101.30 -43.97
CA GLU A 238 37.82 -101.64 -44.60
C GLU A 238 38.33 -103.02 -44.15
N ALA A 239 38.22 -103.35 -42.86
CA ALA A 239 38.60 -104.67 -42.32
C ALA A 239 37.70 -105.81 -42.83
N LEU A 240 36.38 -105.58 -42.89
CA LEU A 240 35.40 -106.55 -43.42
C LEU A 240 35.57 -106.74 -44.93
N GLY A 241 35.83 -105.66 -45.68
CA GLY A 241 36.12 -105.73 -47.12
C GLY A 241 37.38 -106.55 -47.44
N GLY A 242 38.36 -106.59 -46.52
CA GLY A 242 39.52 -107.48 -46.64
C GLY A 242 39.24 -108.96 -46.35
N LEU A 243 38.17 -109.27 -45.62
CA LEU A 243 37.79 -110.64 -45.23
C LEU A 243 36.80 -111.29 -46.21
N LEU A 244 36.04 -110.51 -47.00
CA LEU A 244 35.20 -111.06 -48.06
C LEU A 244 36.00 -111.18 -49.38
N PRO A 245 36.21 -112.40 -49.92
CA PRO A 245 36.88 -112.58 -51.20
C PRO A 245 36.03 -111.97 -52.33
N ALA A 246 36.68 -111.23 -53.23
CA ALA A 246 36.12 -110.49 -54.36
C ALA A 246 35.49 -111.39 -55.45
N SER A 247 34.44 -112.13 -55.11
CA SER A 247 33.63 -112.90 -56.05
C SER A 247 32.18 -112.41 -55.98
N ALA A 248 31.72 -111.87 -57.11
CA ALA A 248 30.39 -111.32 -57.39
C ALA A 248 30.12 -109.86 -56.95
N ALA A 249 30.29 -108.92 -57.88
CA ALA A 249 29.21 -108.05 -58.35
C ALA A 249 29.70 -107.06 -59.43
N ASP A 250 30.02 -107.61 -60.61
CA ASP A 250 29.74 -106.91 -61.86
C ASP A 250 28.23 -107.02 -62.12
N GLY A 251 27.53 -105.89 -62.20
CA GLY A 251 26.17 -105.88 -62.70
C GLY A 251 25.25 -104.79 -62.14
N ARG A 252 24.77 -103.95 -63.08
CA ARG A 252 23.44 -103.28 -63.10
C ARG A 252 23.42 -101.83 -62.55
N ARG A 253 23.56 -100.79 -63.38
CA ARG A 253 22.67 -100.25 -64.44
C ARG A 253 21.47 -99.46 -63.89
N GLU A 254 21.49 -98.16 -64.19
CA GLU A 254 20.40 -97.18 -64.38
C GLU A 254 19.15 -97.26 -63.48
N ALA A 255 18.91 -96.21 -62.68
CA ALA A 255 17.59 -95.57 -62.56
C ALA A 255 17.67 -94.26 -61.73
N SER A 256 17.45 -93.14 -62.44
CA SER A 256 16.49 -92.09 -62.09
C SER A 256 16.55 -91.43 -60.71
N ALA A 257 17.04 -90.19 -60.71
CA ALA A 257 16.77 -89.18 -59.69
C ALA A 257 15.26 -88.97 -59.47
N PRO A 258 14.78 -88.91 -58.22
CA PRO A 258 13.62 -88.11 -57.89
C PRO A 258 14.10 -86.72 -57.47
N GLN A 259 13.77 -85.74 -58.29
CA GLN A 259 13.71 -84.33 -57.95
C GLN A 259 12.71 -84.16 -56.78
N VAL A 260 13.17 -84.32 -55.54
CA VAL A 260 12.40 -83.92 -54.36
C VAL A 260 12.52 -82.41 -54.27
N GLN A 261 11.46 -81.74 -54.72
CA GLN A 261 11.19 -80.33 -54.50
C GLN A 261 11.57 -79.96 -53.06
N ALA A 262 12.50 -79.02 -52.95
CA ALA A 262 12.66 -78.20 -51.78
C ALA A 262 11.33 -77.47 -51.53
N ALA A 263 10.46 -78.10 -50.74
CA ALA A 263 9.35 -77.44 -50.10
C ALA A 263 9.97 -76.37 -49.19
N GLN A 264 9.92 -75.13 -49.66
CA GLN A 264 10.07 -73.96 -48.82
C GLN A 264 9.22 -74.17 -47.56
N PRO A 265 9.75 -73.98 -46.35
CA PRO A 265 8.89 -73.79 -45.21
C PRO A 265 8.00 -72.57 -45.53
N PRO A 266 6.67 -72.64 -45.37
CA PRO A 266 5.85 -71.46 -45.52
C PRO A 266 6.39 -70.42 -44.55
N LEU A 267 6.70 -69.24 -45.09
CA LEU A 267 6.68 -67.98 -44.36
C LEU A 267 5.28 -67.86 -43.75
N SER A 268 5.04 -68.60 -42.67
CA SER A 268 3.95 -68.34 -41.76
C SER A 268 4.27 -66.97 -41.24
N ALA A 269 3.39 -66.04 -41.60
CA ALA A 269 3.23 -64.76 -40.97
C ALA A 269 3.14 -64.98 -39.45
N ALA A 270 4.29 -65.09 -38.81
CA ALA A 270 4.43 -64.76 -37.42
C ALA A 270 4.10 -63.27 -37.39
N LYS A 271 2.83 -62.99 -37.05
CA LYS A 271 2.43 -61.80 -36.34
C LYS A 271 3.55 -61.49 -35.36
N THR A 272 4.42 -60.57 -35.74
CA THR A 272 5.15 -59.79 -34.76
C THR A 272 4.07 -59.27 -33.83
N PRO A 273 4.11 -59.56 -32.52
CA PRO A 273 3.35 -58.76 -31.58
C PRO A 273 3.89 -57.36 -31.77
N LYS A 274 3.13 -56.56 -32.51
CA LYS A 274 3.27 -55.11 -32.59
C LYS A 274 3.52 -54.67 -31.15
N PRO A 275 4.72 -54.18 -30.76
CA PRO A 275 4.80 -53.43 -29.54
C PRO A 275 3.97 -52.19 -29.83
N SER A 276 2.71 -52.20 -29.39
CA SER A 276 1.95 -50.99 -29.12
C SER A 276 2.61 -50.26 -27.96
N ALA A 277 3.88 -49.91 -28.11
CA ALA A 277 4.46 -48.76 -27.45
C ALA A 277 3.82 -47.57 -28.16
N LYS A 278 2.70 -47.15 -27.59
CA LYS A 278 2.08 -45.85 -27.81
C LYS A 278 3.09 -44.82 -27.27
N ILE A 279 4.20 -44.63 -27.98
CA ILE A 279 5.06 -43.47 -27.82
C ILE A 279 4.19 -42.33 -28.32
N ARG A 280 3.53 -41.69 -27.35
CA ARG A 280 2.91 -40.39 -27.50
C ARG A 280 4.06 -39.47 -27.86
N SER A 281 4.29 -39.32 -29.16
CA SER A 281 5.00 -38.21 -29.77
C SER A 281 4.33 -36.94 -29.25
N VAL A 282 4.85 -36.42 -28.13
CA VAL A 282 4.67 -35.03 -27.76
C VAL A 282 5.67 -34.31 -28.63
N LEU A 283 5.13 -33.63 -29.64
CA LEU A 283 5.82 -32.68 -30.46
C LEU A 283 6.77 -31.84 -29.59
N ALA A 284 8.01 -31.81 -30.04
CA ALA A 284 9.01 -30.82 -29.68
C ALA A 284 8.37 -29.42 -29.74
N SER A 285 8.21 -28.82 -28.57
CA SER A 285 8.19 -27.37 -28.40
C SER A 285 9.59 -27.01 -27.92
N GLU A 286 10.42 -26.67 -28.89
CA GLU A 286 11.79 -26.18 -28.73
C GLU A 286 11.75 -24.88 -27.90
N PRO A 287 12.40 -24.80 -26.72
CA PRO A 287 12.67 -23.50 -26.10
C PRO A 287 13.93 -22.92 -26.74
N PRO A 288 13.95 -21.62 -27.10
CA PRO A 288 15.16 -21.01 -27.61
C PRO A 288 16.23 -21.01 -26.51
N ARG A 289 17.39 -21.56 -26.83
CA ARG A 289 18.64 -21.33 -26.10
C ARG A 289 18.97 -19.85 -26.19
N SER A 290 18.85 -19.14 -25.08
CA SER A 290 19.50 -17.84 -24.88
C SER A 290 20.95 -18.09 -24.45
N ASP A 291 21.86 -17.89 -25.39
CA ASP A 291 23.30 -17.82 -25.15
C ASP A 291 23.62 -16.66 -24.20
N ALA A 292 24.19 -17.01 -23.05
CA ALA A 292 24.89 -16.08 -22.19
C ALA A 292 26.35 -16.00 -22.66
N GLY A 293 26.68 -14.92 -23.36
CA GLY A 293 28.04 -14.64 -23.83
C GLY A 293 28.19 -13.18 -24.23
N GLN A 294 28.58 -12.37 -23.26
CA GLN A 294 29.22 -11.04 -23.37
C GLN A 294 29.37 -10.44 -24.77
N GLN A 295 28.66 -9.34 -25.02
CA GLN A 295 29.25 -8.14 -25.62
C GLN A 295 28.36 -6.93 -25.31
N GLY A 296 28.94 -5.93 -24.66
CA GLY A 296 28.29 -4.68 -24.36
C GLY A 296 28.08 -3.84 -25.61
N GLY A 297 26.97 -3.11 -25.66
CA GLY A 297 26.72 -2.15 -26.73
C GLY A 297 25.27 -1.67 -26.79
N GLN A 298 25.09 -0.41 -26.39
CA GLN A 298 24.08 0.52 -26.90
C GLN A 298 22.59 0.16 -26.68
N ALA A 299 22.03 0.82 -25.66
CA ALA A 299 20.60 1.02 -25.51
C ALA A 299 20.06 1.82 -26.71
N ARG A 300 19.38 1.10 -27.63
CA ARG A 300 18.54 1.69 -28.67
C ARG A 300 17.11 1.64 -28.16
N SER A 301 16.56 2.82 -27.90
CA SER A 301 15.17 3.09 -27.59
C SER A 301 14.28 2.64 -28.75
N GLU A 302 13.25 1.84 -28.45
CA GLU A 302 12.10 1.64 -29.34
C GLU A 302 10.83 2.25 -28.72
N PRO A 303 9.96 2.84 -29.56
CA PRO A 303 8.90 3.74 -29.13
C PRO A 303 7.62 2.99 -28.71
N ALA A 304 6.95 3.56 -27.71
CA ALA A 304 5.65 3.13 -27.23
C ALA A 304 4.57 3.16 -28.34
N LYS A 305 3.80 2.08 -28.42
CA LYS A 305 2.54 2.02 -29.19
C LYS A 305 1.49 2.94 -28.56
N PRO A 306 0.75 3.74 -29.34
CA PRO A 306 -0.35 4.55 -28.83
C PRO A 306 -1.60 3.67 -28.61
N LEU A 307 -2.26 3.89 -27.47
CA LEU A 307 -3.58 3.35 -27.16
C LEU A 307 -4.64 4.00 -28.06
N PRO A 308 -5.68 3.26 -28.49
CA PRO A 308 -6.76 3.85 -29.27
C PRO A 308 -7.71 4.65 -28.38
N TYR A 309 -8.02 5.87 -28.84
CA TYR A 309 -9.18 6.66 -28.42
C TYR A 309 -10.46 5.85 -28.66
N ALA A 310 -11.22 5.58 -27.60
CA ALA A 310 -12.61 5.15 -27.70
C ALA A 310 -13.51 6.38 -27.67
N ALA A 311 -14.34 6.49 -28.71
CA ALA A 311 -15.30 7.53 -28.95
C ALA A 311 -16.51 7.44 -28.01
N ALA A 312 -17.24 8.55 -27.96
CA ALA A 312 -18.48 8.78 -27.25
C ALA A 312 -19.56 7.73 -27.56
N GLU A 313 -20.25 7.28 -26.51
CA GLU A 313 -21.65 6.86 -26.61
C GLU A 313 -22.49 7.61 -25.57
N ALA A 314 -23.64 8.04 -26.05
CA ALA A 314 -24.63 8.85 -25.39
C ALA A 314 -25.61 8.00 -24.59
N GLY A 315 -26.18 8.62 -23.55
CA GLY A 315 -27.55 8.35 -23.11
C GLY A 315 -27.74 7.35 -21.97
N ALA A 316 -28.03 7.87 -20.78
CA ALA A 316 -29.16 7.43 -19.95
C ALA A 316 -29.24 8.28 -18.67
N ASN A 317 -30.22 9.20 -18.62
CA ASN A 317 -30.71 9.80 -17.38
C ASN A 317 -31.44 8.75 -16.51
N PRO A 318 -31.39 8.90 -15.19
CA PRO A 318 -32.59 8.69 -14.37
C PRO A 318 -32.90 9.90 -13.45
N PRO A 319 -34.12 9.95 -12.88
CA PRO A 319 -34.86 11.19 -12.73
C PRO A 319 -34.61 11.94 -11.40
N LYS A 320 -34.80 13.26 -11.49
CA LYS A 320 -35.12 14.16 -10.36
C LYS A 320 -36.37 13.68 -9.62
N PRO A 321 -36.44 13.93 -8.30
CA PRO A 321 -37.67 14.32 -7.65
C PRO A 321 -37.67 15.83 -7.35
N GLU A 322 -38.56 16.55 -8.05
CA GLU A 322 -39.19 17.79 -7.60
C GLU A 322 -40.08 17.44 -6.38
N THR A 323 -40.21 18.19 -5.29
CA THR A 323 -40.85 19.51 -5.12
C THR A 323 -40.92 19.73 -3.59
N SER A 324 -40.49 20.87 -3.03
CA SER A 324 -41.36 21.96 -2.53
C SER A 324 -40.89 22.40 -1.12
N PRO A 325 -41.27 23.58 -0.57
CA PRO A 325 -40.98 24.90 -1.12
C PRO A 325 -40.47 25.89 -0.03
N SER A 326 -40.08 27.10 -0.48
CA SER A 326 -40.32 28.40 0.17
C SER A 326 -39.96 28.59 1.65
N ASN A 327 -38.96 29.45 1.93
CA ASN A 327 -39.29 30.72 2.57
C ASN A 327 -38.25 31.82 2.32
N HIS A 328 -38.82 33.01 2.17
CA HIS A 328 -38.24 34.28 1.76
C HIS A 328 -37.24 34.86 2.76
N SER A 329 -36.19 35.52 2.25
CA SER A 329 -35.75 36.81 2.77
C SER A 329 -34.86 37.50 1.72
N ALA A 330 -35.50 38.38 0.96
CA ALA A 330 -34.82 39.35 0.13
C ALA A 330 -34.43 40.54 1.01
N PHE A 331 -33.14 40.92 1.00
CA PHE A 331 -32.76 42.27 1.38
C PHE A 331 -31.94 42.89 0.26
N SER A 332 -32.65 43.72 -0.50
CA SER A 332 -32.14 44.68 -1.46
C SER A 332 -31.13 45.62 -0.78
N SER A 333 -30.01 45.89 -1.46
CA SER A 333 -29.39 47.21 -1.39
C SER A 333 -28.73 47.52 -2.73
N SER A 334 -29.48 48.33 -3.48
CA SER A 334 -29.09 49.04 -4.68
C SER A 334 -28.54 50.41 -4.29
N MET A 335 -27.68 50.95 -5.17
CA MET A 335 -27.17 52.31 -5.23
C MET A 335 -26.02 52.71 -4.30
N ARG A 336 -24.84 52.95 -4.88
CA ARG A 336 -24.53 54.30 -5.37
C ARG A 336 -23.38 54.29 -6.38
N SER A 337 -23.62 55.08 -7.42
CA SER A 337 -22.77 55.44 -8.54
C SER A 337 -21.63 56.38 -8.13
N ASP A 338 -20.73 56.55 -9.09
CA ASP A 338 -19.85 57.69 -9.33
C ASP A 338 -18.63 57.84 -8.42
N GLU A 339 -17.46 57.50 -8.98
CA GLU A 339 -16.47 58.49 -9.43
C GLU A 339 -15.29 57.79 -10.14
N ARG A 340 -15.22 57.99 -11.47
CA ARG A 340 -13.99 58.05 -12.29
C ARG A 340 -13.68 59.56 -12.44
N PRO A 341 -12.42 60.01 -12.58
CA PRO A 341 -11.49 59.56 -13.62
C PRO A 341 -10.03 59.40 -13.09
N ASP A 342 -9.10 58.75 -13.77
CA ASP A 342 -8.27 59.37 -14.82
C ASP A 342 -7.33 58.36 -15.49
N ALA A 343 -7.00 58.73 -16.74
CA ALA A 343 -5.75 58.47 -17.46
C ALA A 343 -5.36 57.02 -17.79
N PHE A 344 -5.79 56.64 -19.01
CA PHE A 344 -5.06 55.73 -19.89
C PHE A 344 -3.62 56.23 -20.13
N THR A 345 -2.63 55.41 -19.80
CA THR A 345 -1.37 55.30 -20.53
C THR A 345 -1.21 53.86 -20.99
N LEU A 346 -1.54 53.63 -22.27
CA LEU A 346 -1.13 52.46 -23.03
C LEU A 346 0.39 52.50 -23.14
N ASP A 347 1.09 51.78 -22.27
CA ASP A 347 2.48 51.41 -22.47
C ASP A 347 2.50 50.18 -23.40
N SER A 348 2.65 50.43 -24.69
CA SER A 348 2.95 49.40 -25.69
C SER A 348 4.41 48.96 -25.52
N GLY A 349 4.66 48.19 -24.46
CA GLY A 349 5.90 47.45 -24.28
C GLY A 349 6.01 46.38 -25.37
N THR A 350 6.83 46.67 -26.38
CA THR A 350 7.37 45.70 -27.34
C THR A 350 7.82 44.43 -26.61
N PRO A 351 7.41 43.22 -27.02
CA PRO A 351 7.89 41.99 -26.40
C PRO A 351 9.39 41.87 -26.66
N GLU A 352 10.16 41.97 -25.58
CA GLU A 352 11.59 41.74 -25.56
C GLU A 352 11.86 40.31 -26.06
N ALA A 353 12.78 40.20 -27.01
CA ALA A 353 13.13 38.94 -27.66
C ALA A 353 13.53 37.88 -26.62
N PRO A 354 13.21 36.59 -26.84
CA PRO A 354 13.55 35.52 -25.91
C PRO A 354 15.07 35.51 -25.67
N VAL A 355 15.45 35.69 -24.39
CA VAL A 355 16.83 35.54 -23.94
C VAL A 355 17.34 34.16 -24.37
N PRO A 356 18.46 34.06 -25.11
CA PRO A 356 19.00 32.78 -25.51
C PRO A 356 19.39 31.99 -24.26
N THR A 357 18.77 30.82 -24.09
CA THR A 357 19.15 29.85 -23.06
C THR A 357 20.64 29.53 -23.19
N PRO A 358 21.41 29.54 -22.09
CA PRO A 358 22.82 29.21 -22.14
C PRO A 358 23.01 27.78 -22.70
N PRO A 359 24.09 27.53 -23.46
CA PRO A 359 24.37 26.21 -24.01
C PRO A 359 24.45 25.20 -22.88
N GLU A 360 23.85 24.03 -23.09
CA GLU A 360 23.85 22.88 -22.17
C GLU A 360 25.28 22.49 -21.79
N GLY A 361 25.82 23.18 -20.80
CA GLY A 361 27.04 22.79 -20.13
C GLY A 361 26.73 21.51 -19.37
N LYS A 362 27.51 20.46 -19.62
CA LYS A 362 27.50 19.22 -18.82
C LYS A 362 27.73 19.56 -17.36
N VAL A 363 26.65 19.76 -16.61
CA VAL A 363 26.69 19.84 -15.16
C VAL A 363 27.10 18.46 -14.69
N LYS A 364 28.37 18.32 -14.29
CA LYS A 364 28.80 17.14 -13.53
C LYS A 364 27.88 17.08 -12.31
N PRO A 365 27.16 15.97 -12.09
CA PRO A 365 26.33 15.84 -10.90
C PRO A 365 27.25 16.02 -9.69
N VAL A 366 27.01 17.08 -8.93
CA VAL A 366 27.64 17.26 -7.62
C VAL A 366 27.06 16.11 -6.78
N PRO A 367 27.89 15.16 -6.31
CA PRO A 367 27.40 14.11 -5.44
C PRO A 367 26.94 14.79 -4.15
N VAL A 368 25.63 14.91 -3.97
CA VAL A 368 25.05 15.31 -2.70
C VAL A 368 25.28 14.13 -1.76
N PRO A 369 26.13 14.25 -0.73
CA PRO A 369 26.37 13.16 0.20
C PRO A 369 25.04 12.83 0.88
N VAL A 370 24.56 11.61 0.70
CA VAL A 370 23.29 11.17 1.29
C VAL A 370 23.56 10.93 2.77
N PRO A 371 22.89 11.62 3.71
CA PRO A 371 23.28 11.68 5.12
C PRO A 371 23.28 10.32 5.84
N TRP A 372 22.69 9.28 5.25
CA TRP A 372 22.71 7.92 5.81
C TRP A 372 23.93 7.09 5.41
N GLN A 373 24.73 7.50 4.41
CA GLN A 373 25.95 6.77 4.02
C GLN A 373 27.02 6.85 5.11
N ASP A 374 27.17 7.99 5.77
CA ASP A 374 28.08 8.15 6.92
C ASP A 374 27.62 7.33 8.14
N ALA A 375 26.30 7.17 8.31
CA ALA A 375 25.75 6.33 9.38
C ALA A 375 26.06 4.84 9.14
N LEU A 376 25.97 4.35 7.90
CA LEU A 376 26.32 2.97 7.56
C LEU A 376 27.81 2.70 7.65
N GLN A 377 28.67 3.66 7.28
CA GLN A 377 30.11 3.51 7.45
C GLN A 377 30.51 3.40 8.93
N ARG A 378 29.90 4.20 9.81
CA ARG A 378 30.12 4.08 11.27
C ARG A 378 29.69 2.73 11.84
N ILE A 379 28.56 2.19 11.39
CA ILE A 379 28.10 0.87 11.82
C ILE A 379 29.04 -0.23 11.31
N SER A 380 29.53 -0.13 10.07
CA SER A 380 30.45 -1.13 9.52
C SER A 380 31.81 -1.18 10.22
N GLY A 381 32.29 -0.06 10.77
CA GLY A 381 33.51 -0.02 11.58
C GLY A 381 33.41 -0.80 12.89
N LEU A 382 32.25 -0.75 13.54
CA LEU A 382 31.98 -1.45 14.81
C LEU A 382 32.03 -2.97 14.70
N PHE A 383 31.82 -3.54 13.51
CA PHE A 383 31.89 -4.98 13.27
C PHE A 383 33.29 -5.47 12.87
N ARG A 384 34.22 -4.57 12.53
CA ARG A 384 35.57 -4.94 12.10
C ARG A 384 36.60 -5.03 13.24
N GLU A 385 36.27 -4.54 14.43
CA GLU A 385 37.17 -4.55 15.60
C GLU A 385 37.05 -5.81 16.48
N LYS A 386 36.35 -6.85 16.01
CA LYS A 386 36.12 -8.10 16.75
C LYS A 386 36.67 -9.38 16.10
N GLU A 387 37.47 -9.25 15.04
CA GLU A 387 38.37 -10.31 14.55
C GLU A 387 39.81 -9.91 14.83
#